data_AF-A0A556U3C8-F1
#
_entry.id   AF-A0A556U3C8-F1
#
_cell.length_a   1.000
_cell.length_b   1.000
_cell.length_c   1.000
_cell.angle_alpha   90.00
_cell.angle_beta   90.00
_cell.angle_gamma   90.00
#
_symmetry.space_group_name_H-M   'P 1'
#
loop_
_entity.id
_entity.type
_entity.pdbx_description
1 polymer ?
#
loop_
_entity_poly.entity_id
_entity_poly.type
_entity_poly.pdbx_seq_one_letter_code
_entity_poly.pdbx_strand_id
1 'polypeptide(L)'
;MFLKTHKAASSTILNILLRYGEKNRLKFALPNGRNDFYYPTTFMRTHVKDYTPGECFNIICNHMRFNAPEVKALLPSDTFFFTVLRDPALVFESSFHYYKRVVPLTWRIHGEDKLTDFLNNPQFYFDSDSFNSFYLKNLHFFDLGFDNTLDPDDPLVDRTIQEIANRFQLILIAEHFEESLILLKDALCWQMEDMLFFNMNTRRPKSVSQLTPELKAKARDWNGVDWKLYRYFNATLWAKVDAYGRKRMEQEVRKLRQRNSEMASICINGGMAVEDQDIRDQSMRPWQPVGESSILGYNMRSNIEPQYREICRKMLTPEIQYLTDLGVNLWMTRLWGWFKSILTV
;
A
#
# COMPACT_ATOMS: atom_id res chain seq x y z
N MET A 1 -13.48 5.97 1.51
CA MET A 1 -12.50 5.89 0.41
C MET A 1 -11.10 5.75 1.00
N PHE A 2 -10.40 4.66 0.69
CA PHE A 2 -8.98 4.52 0.98
C PHE A 2 -8.16 4.64 -0.31
N LEU A 3 -7.34 5.69 -0.43
CA LEU A 3 -6.39 5.78 -1.52
C LEU A 3 -5.17 4.95 -1.16
N LYS A 4 -5.04 3.79 -1.80
CA LYS A 4 -3.93 2.88 -1.58
C LYS A 4 -2.66 3.39 -2.28
N THR A 5 -1.71 3.92 -1.54
CA THR A 5 -0.39 4.34 -2.05
C THR A 5 0.60 3.17 -2.11
N HIS A 6 1.63 3.30 -2.94
CA HIS A 6 2.67 2.30 -3.11
C HIS A 6 3.62 2.20 -1.91
N LYS A 7 4.02 0.97 -1.56
CA LYS A 7 5.11 0.64 -0.62
C LYS A 7 4.98 1.23 0.80
N ALA A 8 3.76 1.58 1.21
CA ALA A 8 3.44 2.19 2.50
C ALA A 8 2.56 1.31 3.40
N ALA A 9 2.80 -0.02 3.42
CA ALA A 9 1.98 -1.01 4.15
C ALA A 9 0.48 -1.02 3.76
N SER A 10 0.17 -0.51 2.57
CA SER A 10 -1.20 -0.27 2.12
C SER A 10 -1.98 -1.55 1.79
N SER A 11 -1.31 -2.67 1.49
CA SER A 11 -1.95 -3.99 1.35
C SER A 11 -2.49 -4.53 2.69
N THR A 12 -1.88 -4.17 3.82
CA THR A 12 -2.40 -4.53 5.16
C THR A 12 -3.71 -3.79 5.42
N ILE A 13 -3.76 -2.49 5.12
CA ILE A 13 -4.98 -1.68 5.25
C ILE A 13 -6.07 -2.16 4.28
N LEU A 14 -5.71 -2.51 3.04
CA LEU A 14 -6.63 -3.09 2.08
C LEU A 14 -7.25 -4.38 2.63
N ASN A 15 -6.47 -5.30 3.21
CA ASN A 15 -7.02 -6.53 3.80
C ASN A 15 -7.99 -6.23 4.96
N ILE A 16 -7.68 -5.26 5.83
CA ILE A 16 -8.61 -4.77 6.87
C ILE A 16 -9.93 -4.31 6.25
N LEU A 17 -9.87 -3.48 5.21
CA LEU A 17 -11.06 -2.92 4.56
C LEU A 17 -11.90 -3.96 3.82
N LEU A 18 -11.26 -4.93 3.14
CA LEU A 18 -11.97 -6.01 2.47
C LEU A 18 -12.72 -6.88 3.49
N ARG A 19 -12.06 -7.24 4.60
CA ARG A 19 -12.70 -8.00 5.69
C ARG A 19 -13.85 -7.23 6.33
N TYR A 20 -13.64 -5.96 6.64
CA TYR A 20 -14.66 -5.10 7.22
C TYR A 20 -15.88 -4.96 6.30
N GLY A 21 -15.63 -4.72 5.00
CA GLY A 21 -16.71 -4.58 4.04
C GLY A 21 -17.49 -5.86 3.82
N GLU A 22 -16.85 -7.03 3.74
CA GLU A 22 -17.56 -8.31 3.68
C GLU A 22 -18.41 -8.56 4.94
N LYS A 23 -17.81 -8.40 6.14
CA LYS A 23 -18.49 -8.59 7.43
C LYS A 23 -19.78 -7.77 7.50
N ASN A 24 -19.76 -6.56 6.97
CA ASN A 24 -20.87 -5.60 7.00
C ASN A 24 -21.68 -5.55 5.69
N ARG A 25 -21.43 -6.47 4.74
CA ARG A 25 -22.12 -6.54 3.43
C ARG A 25 -22.10 -5.21 2.65
N LEU A 26 -20.97 -4.51 2.69
CA LEU A 26 -20.77 -3.23 2.01
C LEU A 26 -20.48 -3.43 0.52
N LYS A 27 -20.97 -2.53 -0.33
CA LYS A 27 -20.73 -2.54 -1.77
C LYS A 27 -19.34 -1.97 -2.08
N PHE A 28 -18.50 -2.78 -2.72
CA PHE A 28 -17.15 -2.37 -3.15
C PHE A 28 -17.16 -1.85 -4.58
N ALA A 29 -16.44 -0.75 -4.85
CA ALA A 29 -15.98 -0.46 -6.19
C ALA A 29 -14.70 -1.28 -6.42
N LEU A 30 -14.78 -2.28 -7.28
CA LEU A 30 -13.68 -3.19 -7.59
C LEU A 30 -13.17 -2.95 -9.01
N PRO A 31 -11.89 -3.19 -9.29
CA PRO A 31 -11.36 -3.13 -10.65
C PRO A 31 -11.89 -4.29 -11.52
N ASN A 32 -11.71 -4.17 -12.83
CA ASN A 32 -12.02 -5.24 -13.78
C ASN A 32 -10.77 -5.63 -14.59
N GLY A 33 -10.54 -6.93 -14.76
CA GLY A 33 -9.40 -7.49 -15.50
C GLY A 33 -8.04 -7.43 -14.80
N ARG A 34 -7.86 -6.52 -13.82
CA ARG A 34 -6.62 -6.24 -13.07
C ARG A 34 -6.89 -6.14 -11.57
N ASN A 35 -5.83 -6.09 -10.75
CA ASN A 35 -5.92 -5.82 -9.31
C ASN A 35 -5.85 -4.31 -8.97
N ASP A 36 -5.69 -3.46 -9.98
CA ASP A 36 -5.65 -1.99 -9.94
C ASP A 36 -6.68 -1.40 -10.92
N PHE A 37 -6.93 -0.09 -10.82
CA PHE A 37 -7.82 0.65 -11.73
C PHE A 37 -7.08 1.22 -12.96
N TYR A 38 -6.40 0.36 -13.73
CA TYR A 38 -5.65 0.69 -14.94
C TYR A 38 -4.46 1.64 -14.73
N TYR A 39 -3.82 1.53 -13.56
CA TYR A 39 -2.62 2.31 -13.27
C TYR A 39 -1.53 2.09 -14.34
N PRO A 40 -0.83 3.14 -14.83
CA PRO A 40 -0.68 4.49 -14.27
C PRO A 40 -1.64 5.56 -14.83
N THR A 41 -2.66 5.20 -15.63
CA THR A 41 -3.62 6.20 -16.11
C THR A 41 -4.42 6.77 -14.95
N THR A 42 -4.83 8.04 -15.06
CA THR A 42 -5.69 8.68 -14.06
C THR A 42 -7.00 7.91 -13.94
N PHE A 43 -7.45 7.69 -12.71
CA PHE A 43 -8.68 6.97 -12.43
C PHE A 43 -9.89 7.57 -13.17
N MET A 44 -10.71 6.70 -13.75
CA MET A 44 -12.01 7.02 -14.28
C MET A 44 -13.03 6.08 -13.67
N ARG A 45 -14.25 6.56 -13.39
CA ARG A 45 -15.30 5.73 -12.77
C ARG A 45 -15.67 4.51 -13.62
N THR A 46 -15.49 4.59 -14.93
CA THR A 46 -15.68 3.49 -15.89
C THR A 46 -14.66 2.35 -15.73
N HIS A 47 -13.58 2.54 -14.96
CA HIS A 47 -12.66 1.47 -14.59
C HIS A 47 -13.23 0.54 -13.52
N VAL A 48 -14.33 0.94 -12.85
CA VAL A 48 -15.01 0.11 -11.87
C VAL A 48 -15.79 -0.98 -12.58
N LYS A 49 -15.61 -2.21 -12.11
CA LYS A 49 -16.29 -3.40 -12.60
C LYS A 49 -17.80 -3.20 -12.54
N ASP A 50 -18.46 -3.49 -13.66
CA ASP A 50 -19.91 -3.44 -13.84
C ASP A 50 -20.53 -2.05 -13.55
N TYR A 51 -19.74 -0.97 -13.63
CA TYR A 51 -20.23 0.38 -13.35
C TYR A 51 -21.38 0.79 -14.27
N THR A 52 -22.46 1.28 -13.66
CA THR A 52 -23.56 1.96 -14.35
C THR A 52 -23.75 3.39 -13.83
N PRO A 53 -24.17 4.36 -14.68
CA PRO A 53 -24.36 5.74 -14.25
C PRO A 53 -25.31 5.87 -13.05
N GLY A 54 -24.86 6.61 -12.03
CA GLY A 54 -25.62 6.82 -10.80
C GLY A 54 -25.34 5.80 -9.68
N GLU A 55 -24.51 4.78 -9.95
CA GLU A 55 -24.11 3.86 -8.90
C GLU A 55 -23.25 4.51 -7.81
N CYS A 56 -23.60 4.21 -6.57
CA CYS A 56 -22.82 4.54 -5.39
C CYS A 56 -22.19 3.28 -4.81
N PHE A 57 -21.02 3.45 -4.20
CA PHE A 57 -20.25 2.41 -3.53
C PHE A 57 -19.94 2.84 -2.10
N ASN A 58 -19.74 1.87 -1.20
CA ASN A 58 -19.35 2.15 0.18
C ASN A 58 -17.83 2.18 0.35
N ILE A 59 -17.12 1.30 -0.36
CA ILE A 59 -15.67 1.15 -0.23
C ILE A 59 -15.00 1.20 -1.60
N ILE A 60 -14.00 2.07 -1.71
CA ILE A 60 -13.01 2.07 -2.79
C ILE A 60 -11.66 1.98 -2.10
N CYS A 61 -10.87 0.95 -2.39
CA CYS A 61 -9.61 0.68 -1.70
C CYS A 61 -8.51 0.06 -2.58
N ASN A 62 -8.80 -0.26 -3.84
CA ASN A 62 -7.80 -0.76 -4.79
C ASN A 62 -6.90 0.36 -5.30
N HIS A 63 -5.77 -0.06 -5.87
CA HIS A 63 -4.73 0.85 -6.33
C HIS A 63 -5.18 1.67 -7.56
N MET A 64 -4.87 2.96 -7.59
CA MET A 64 -5.23 3.90 -8.66
C MET A 64 -4.27 5.10 -8.68
N ARG A 65 -4.23 5.82 -9.81
CA ARG A 65 -3.77 7.20 -9.84
C ARG A 65 -4.97 8.11 -9.58
N PHE A 66 -4.99 8.80 -8.46
CA PHE A 66 -6.18 9.46 -7.95
C PHE A 66 -6.74 10.53 -8.89
N ASN A 67 -8.07 10.59 -8.98
CA ASN A 67 -8.80 11.62 -9.74
C ASN A 67 -10.04 12.03 -8.91
N ALA A 68 -9.98 13.20 -8.27
CA ALA A 68 -10.96 13.57 -7.25
C ALA A 68 -12.41 13.68 -7.79
N PRO A 69 -12.68 14.36 -8.93
CA PRO A 69 -14.02 14.37 -9.52
C PRO A 69 -14.59 12.98 -9.80
N GLU A 70 -13.78 12.07 -10.36
CA GLU A 70 -14.22 10.73 -10.73
C GLU A 70 -14.48 9.85 -9.51
N VAL A 71 -13.65 9.94 -8.47
CA VAL A 71 -13.85 9.20 -7.22
C VAL A 71 -15.06 9.73 -6.45
N LYS A 72 -15.23 11.06 -6.34
CA LYS A 72 -16.38 11.65 -5.63
C LYS A 72 -17.71 11.27 -6.25
N ALA A 73 -17.77 11.08 -7.56
CA ALA A 73 -19.01 10.72 -8.23
C ALA A 73 -19.48 9.28 -7.95
N LEU A 74 -18.63 8.45 -7.35
CA LEU A 74 -18.95 7.06 -6.98
C LEU A 74 -19.33 6.91 -5.51
N LEU A 75 -19.31 7.99 -4.75
CA LEU A 75 -19.28 7.97 -3.29
C LEU A 75 -20.29 8.96 -2.70
N PRO A 76 -20.95 8.60 -1.58
CA PRO A 76 -21.77 9.54 -0.81
C PRO A 76 -21.01 10.80 -0.38
N SER A 77 -21.71 11.91 -0.18
CA SER A 77 -21.11 13.21 0.21
C SER A 77 -20.42 13.19 1.57
N ASP A 78 -20.83 12.31 2.47
CA ASP A 78 -20.28 12.12 3.82
C ASP A 78 -19.13 11.10 3.86
N THR A 79 -18.60 10.71 2.70
CA THR A 79 -17.51 9.71 2.62
C THR A 79 -16.26 10.18 3.34
N PHE A 80 -15.74 9.32 4.22
CA PHE A 80 -14.42 9.47 4.83
C PHE A 80 -13.29 9.08 3.86
N PHE A 81 -12.45 10.05 3.50
CA PHE A 81 -11.25 9.90 2.68
C PHE A 81 -10.01 9.79 3.57
N PHE A 82 -9.25 8.72 3.35
CA PHE A 82 -7.96 8.55 4.00
C PHE A 82 -6.96 7.86 3.08
N THR A 83 -5.69 7.99 3.41
CA THR A 83 -4.57 7.34 2.72
C THR A 83 -3.46 7.03 3.71
N VAL A 84 -2.37 6.43 3.25
CA VAL A 84 -1.18 6.16 4.06
C VAL A 84 0.05 6.68 3.32
N LEU A 85 0.97 7.30 4.05
CA LEU A 85 2.27 7.71 3.55
C LEU A 85 3.38 6.99 4.31
N ARG A 86 4.59 7.08 3.79
CA ARG A 86 5.80 6.50 4.35
C ARG A 86 6.97 7.40 3.98
N ASP A 87 8.04 7.36 4.75
CA ASP A 87 9.27 8.08 4.43
C ASP A 87 9.72 7.76 2.98
N PRO A 88 9.87 8.78 2.12
CA PRO A 88 10.17 8.56 0.72
C PRO A 88 11.51 7.88 0.46
N ALA A 89 12.48 7.92 1.38
CA ALA A 89 13.68 7.10 1.24
C ALA A 89 13.37 5.61 1.27
N LEU A 90 12.46 5.19 2.16
CA LEU A 90 12.03 3.79 2.28
C LEU A 90 11.07 3.39 1.17
N VAL A 91 10.24 4.32 0.69
CA VAL A 91 9.41 4.11 -0.50
C VAL A 91 10.30 3.91 -1.72
N PHE A 92 11.30 4.77 -1.92
CA PHE A 92 12.22 4.71 -3.05
C PHE A 92 13.03 3.41 -3.05
N GLU A 93 13.62 3.01 -1.92
CA GLU A 93 14.32 1.72 -1.82
C GLU A 93 13.39 0.55 -2.18
N SER A 94 12.20 0.50 -1.57
CA SER A 94 11.27 -0.58 -1.86
C SER A 94 10.75 -0.56 -3.29
N SER A 95 10.57 0.61 -3.90
CA SER A 95 10.10 0.77 -5.26
C SER A 95 11.19 0.37 -6.26
N PHE A 96 12.41 0.87 -6.08
CA PHE A 96 13.55 0.60 -6.94
C PHE A 96 13.84 -0.90 -7.01
N HIS A 97 13.93 -1.58 -5.87
CA HIS A 97 14.16 -3.03 -5.86
C HIS A 97 13.02 -3.81 -6.50
N TYR A 98 11.77 -3.41 -6.26
CA TYR A 98 10.60 -4.10 -6.79
C TYR A 98 10.42 -3.91 -8.31
N TYR A 99 10.68 -2.71 -8.83
CA TYR A 99 10.37 -2.35 -10.22
C TYR A 99 11.59 -2.27 -11.15
N LYS A 100 12.84 -2.37 -10.68
CA LYS A 100 14.03 -2.27 -11.55
C LYS A 100 13.96 -3.14 -12.81
N ARG A 101 13.43 -4.36 -12.73
CA ARG A 101 13.33 -5.24 -13.92
C ARG A 101 12.28 -4.81 -14.95
N VAL A 102 11.38 -3.89 -14.61
CA VAL A 102 10.33 -3.37 -15.48
C VAL A 102 10.45 -1.85 -15.72
N VAL A 103 11.56 -1.24 -15.28
CA VAL A 103 11.90 0.16 -15.52
C VAL A 103 13.23 0.20 -16.30
N PRO A 104 13.19 0.38 -17.63
CA PRO A 104 14.38 0.31 -18.49
C PRO A 104 15.54 1.22 -18.07
N LEU A 105 15.24 2.37 -17.47
CA LEU A 105 16.26 3.30 -16.95
C LEU A 105 17.21 2.67 -15.93
N THR A 106 16.81 1.61 -15.24
CA THR A 106 17.67 0.94 -14.26
C THR A 106 18.58 -0.14 -14.89
N TRP A 107 18.35 -0.50 -16.15
CA TRP A 107 19.13 -1.54 -16.84
C TRP A 107 20.50 -1.01 -17.27
N ARG A 108 20.60 0.29 -17.56
CA ARG A 108 21.86 1.01 -17.83
C ARG A 108 22.76 1.23 -16.61
N ILE A 109 22.30 0.85 -15.42
CA ILE A 109 23.11 0.94 -14.20
C ILE A 109 23.88 -0.37 -14.07
N HIS A 110 25.20 -0.30 -14.21
CA HIS A 110 26.06 -1.49 -14.31
C HIS A 110 26.68 -1.94 -12.98
N GLY A 111 26.74 -1.07 -11.97
CA GLY A 111 27.30 -1.45 -10.67
C GLY A 111 26.46 -2.48 -9.93
N GLU A 112 27.10 -3.17 -8.98
CA GLU A 112 26.45 -4.18 -8.14
C GLU A 112 25.33 -3.56 -7.29
N ASP A 113 25.61 -2.41 -6.68
CA ASP A 113 24.62 -1.61 -5.96
C ASP A 113 24.00 -0.52 -6.84
N LYS A 114 23.10 -0.95 -7.72
CA LYS A 114 22.39 -0.07 -8.65
C LYS A 114 21.61 1.07 -7.97
N LEU A 115 21.14 0.86 -6.73
CA LEU A 115 20.38 1.88 -6.01
C LEU A 115 21.33 3.00 -5.56
N THR A 116 22.49 2.64 -5.01
CA THR A 116 23.52 3.61 -4.62
C THR A 116 24.04 4.37 -5.83
N ASP A 117 24.34 3.69 -6.93
CA ASP A 117 24.75 4.33 -8.18
C ASP A 117 23.70 5.32 -8.69
N PHE A 118 22.41 4.94 -8.67
CA PHE A 118 21.33 5.83 -9.03
C PHE A 118 21.30 7.07 -8.13
N LEU A 119 21.33 6.90 -6.80
CA LEU A 119 21.24 8.01 -5.85
C LEU A 119 22.46 8.94 -5.87
N ASN A 120 23.61 8.44 -6.31
CA ASN A 120 24.81 9.26 -6.48
C ASN A 120 24.75 10.15 -7.74
N ASN A 121 23.97 9.77 -8.75
CA ASN A 121 23.82 10.57 -9.97
C ASN A 121 22.42 10.42 -10.61
N PRO A 122 21.35 10.83 -9.91
CA PRO A 122 19.99 10.52 -10.35
C PRO A 122 19.60 11.26 -11.62
N GLN A 123 20.16 12.45 -11.86
CA GLN A 123 19.91 13.23 -13.09
C GLN A 123 20.45 12.54 -14.34
N PHE A 124 21.56 11.78 -14.22
CA PHE A 124 22.07 10.98 -15.33
C PHE A 124 21.18 9.76 -15.63
N TYR A 125 20.62 9.15 -14.58
CA TYR A 125 19.85 7.91 -14.68
C TYR A 125 18.33 8.09 -14.80
N PHE A 126 17.80 9.29 -14.63
CA PHE A 126 16.37 9.57 -14.72
C PHE A 126 15.98 10.31 -16.00
N ASP A 127 14.83 9.93 -16.55
CA ASP A 127 14.15 10.60 -17.65
C ASP A 127 12.64 10.41 -17.40
N SER A 128 11.90 11.51 -17.27
CA SER A 128 10.47 11.49 -16.95
C SER A 128 9.63 10.85 -18.05
N ASP A 129 10.05 10.94 -19.31
CA ASP A 129 9.28 10.42 -20.45
C ASP A 129 9.51 8.92 -20.68
N SER A 130 10.44 8.33 -19.93
CA SER A 130 10.75 6.91 -20.05
C SER A 130 9.64 6.02 -19.48
N PHE A 131 9.49 4.85 -20.09
CA PHE A 131 8.50 3.86 -19.67
C PHE A 131 8.68 3.49 -18.19
N ASN A 132 7.59 3.61 -17.41
CA ASN A 132 7.56 3.34 -15.98
C ASN A 132 8.49 4.20 -15.10
N SER A 133 9.00 5.33 -15.61
CA SER A 133 9.85 6.27 -14.86
C SER A 133 9.20 6.75 -13.55
N PHE A 134 7.87 6.86 -13.50
CA PHE A 134 7.11 7.33 -12.34
C PHE A 134 7.34 6.49 -11.06
N TYR A 135 7.78 5.23 -11.16
CA TYR A 135 8.16 4.45 -9.98
C TYR A 135 9.45 4.94 -9.29
N LEU A 136 10.24 5.79 -9.95
CA LEU A 136 11.55 6.25 -9.48
C LEU A 136 11.55 7.67 -8.91
N LYS A 137 10.41 8.38 -8.88
CA LYS A 137 10.36 9.78 -8.41
C LYS A 137 9.02 10.09 -7.76
N ASN A 138 9.04 10.65 -6.55
CA ASN A 138 7.87 11.17 -5.81
C ASN A 138 6.60 10.32 -6.00
N LEU A 139 6.72 9.01 -5.73
CA LEU A 139 5.70 8.01 -6.07
C LEU A 139 4.38 8.24 -5.32
N HIS A 140 4.41 8.74 -4.08
CA HIS A 140 3.16 9.03 -3.35
C HIS A 140 2.44 10.23 -3.95
N PHE A 141 3.16 11.28 -4.34
CA PHE A 141 2.59 12.42 -5.07
C PHE A 141 1.99 12.01 -6.42
N PHE A 142 2.62 11.06 -7.11
CA PHE A 142 2.08 10.46 -8.33
C PHE A 142 0.79 9.68 -8.06
N ASP A 143 0.77 8.80 -7.05
CA ASP A 143 -0.41 8.04 -6.64
C ASP A 143 -1.60 8.97 -6.30
N LEU A 144 -1.31 10.12 -5.68
CA LEU A 144 -2.26 11.18 -5.35
C LEU A 144 -2.78 11.96 -6.57
N GLY A 145 -2.33 11.62 -7.78
CA GLY A 145 -2.87 12.14 -9.04
C GLY A 145 -2.09 13.31 -9.62
N PHE A 146 -0.99 13.72 -8.99
CA PHE A 146 -0.25 14.92 -9.38
C PHE A 146 0.97 14.61 -10.24
N ASP A 147 1.63 15.66 -10.72
CA ASP A 147 2.90 15.57 -11.42
C ASP A 147 4.03 15.36 -10.41
N ASN A 148 4.70 14.22 -10.52
CA ASN A 148 5.76 13.79 -9.61
C ASN A 148 7.15 14.31 -10.02
N THR A 149 7.24 15.12 -11.08
CA THR A 149 8.48 15.73 -11.56
C THR A 149 8.67 17.18 -11.11
N LEU A 150 7.67 17.77 -10.45
CA LEU A 150 7.73 19.12 -9.92
C LEU A 150 8.94 19.35 -9.02
N ASP A 151 9.47 20.58 -9.08
CA ASP A 151 10.45 21.05 -8.13
C ASP A 151 9.81 21.16 -6.72
N PRO A 152 10.46 20.67 -5.65
CA PRO A 152 9.94 20.78 -4.29
C PRO A 152 9.62 22.22 -3.82
N ASP A 153 10.31 23.21 -4.41
CA ASP A 153 10.15 24.63 -4.12
C ASP A 153 9.12 25.31 -5.05
N ASP A 154 8.52 24.59 -6.00
CA ASP A 154 7.41 25.10 -6.80
C ASP A 154 6.21 25.44 -5.87
N PRO A 155 5.66 26.68 -5.92
CA PRO A 155 4.49 27.06 -5.12
C PRO A 155 3.26 26.16 -5.34
N LEU A 156 3.18 25.46 -6.47
CA LEU A 156 2.15 24.46 -6.74
C LEU A 156 2.21 23.30 -5.73
N VAL A 157 3.40 22.88 -5.31
CA VAL A 157 3.56 21.80 -4.32
C VAL A 157 2.86 22.16 -3.01
N ASP A 158 3.07 23.37 -2.50
CA ASP A 158 2.42 23.82 -1.25
C ASP A 158 0.90 23.90 -1.41
N ARG A 159 0.42 24.47 -2.53
CA ARG A 159 -1.01 24.52 -2.82
C ARG A 159 -1.62 23.12 -2.90
N THR A 160 -0.94 22.18 -3.54
CA THR A 160 -1.39 20.79 -3.65
C THR A 160 -1.40 20.08 -2.30
N ILE A 161 -0.38 20.29 -1.44
CA ILE A 161 -0.37 19.73 -0.07
C ILE A 161 -1.57 20.24 0.73
N GLN A 162 -1.90 21.53 0.64
CA GLN A 162 -3.09 22.09 1.28
C GLN A 162 -4.39 21.52 0.69
N GLU A 163 -4.44 21.36 -0.63
CA GLU A 163 -5.56 20.71 -1.29
C GLU A 163 -5.76 19.27 -0.80
N ILE A 164 -4.67 18.49 -0.62
CA ILE A 164 -4.72 17.14 -0.06
C ILE A 164 -5.22 17.20 1.39
N ALA A 165 -4.69 18.10 2.21
CA ALA A 165 -5.07 18.26 3.61
C ALA A 165 -6.56 18.58 3.80
N ASN A 166 -7.15 19.35 2.88
CA ASN A 166 -8.57 19.69 2.90
C ASN A 166 -9.47 18.52 2.48
N ARG A 167 -8.96 17.55 1.72
CA ARG A 167 -9.76 16.45 1.15
C ARG A 167 -9.67 15.17 1.95
N PHE A 168 -8.49 14.83 2.46
CA PHE A 168 -8.26 13.62 3.24
C PHE A 168 -8.41 13.92 4.72
N GLN A 169 -9.45 13.36 5.36
CA GLN A 169 -9.73 13.61 6.78
C GLN A 169 -8.64 13.00 7.69
N LEU A 170 -7.97 11.94 7.22
CA LEU A 170 -6.86 11.31 7.91
C LEU A 170 -5.80 10.82 6.92
N ILE A 171 -4.53 11.14 7.17
CA ILE A 171 -3.39 10.56 6.48
C ILE A 171 -2.57 9.78 7.50
N LEU A 172 -2.47 8.48 7.28
CA LEU A 172 -1.75 7.54 8.12
C LEU A 172 -0.25 7.60 7.81
N ILE A 173 0.60 7.25 8.78
CA ILE A 173 2.06 7.15 8.58
C ILE A 173 2.50 5.73 8.87
N ALA A 174 3.13 5.08 7.89
CA ALA A 174 3.52 3.67 7.99
C ALA A 174 4.54 3.41 9.11
N GLU A 175 5.40 4.37 9.45
CA GLU A 175 6.32 4.28 10.60
C GLU A 175 5.60 4.33 11.96
N HIS A 176 4.37 4.86 11.98
CA HIS A 176 3.50 4.97 13.15
C HIS A 176 2.18 4.23 12.89
N PHE A 177 2.29 3.03 12.32
CA PHE A 177 1.15 2.29 11.77
C PHE A 177 0.08 1.97 12.81
N GLU A 178 0.49 1.61 14.02
CA GLU A 178 -0.43 1.23 15.09
C GLU A 178 -1.17 2.45 15.64
N GLU A 179 -0.49 3.56 15.91
CA GLU A 179 -1.11 4.84 16.28
C GLU A 179 -2.07 5.31 15.17
N SER A 180 -1.64 5.19 13.92
CA SER A 180 -2.44 5.52 12.75
C SER A 180 -3.74 4.69 12.71
N LEU A 181 -3.66 3.38 12.98
CA LEU A 181 -4.84 2.51 13.03
C LEU A 181 -5.76 2.83 14.22
N ILE A 182 -5.23 3.18 15.39
CA ILE A 182 -6.06 3.63 16.52
C ILE A 182 -6.86 4.88 16.14
N LEU A 183 -6.23 5.86 15.48
CA LEU A 183 -6.93 7.06 15.00
C LEU A 183 -7.97 6.73 13.93
N LEU A 184 -7.65 5.82 13.00
CA LEU A 184 -8.60 5.38 11.98
C LEU A 184 -9.82 4.68 12.61
N LYS A 185 -9.58 3.80 13.59
CA LYS A 185 -10.62 3.13 14.34
C LYS A 185 -11.56 4.11 15.03
N ASP A 186 -10.99 5.12 15.72
CA ASP A 186 -11.79 6.15 16.39
C ASP A 186 -12.61 6.96 15.39
N ALA A 187 -11.99 7.39 14.29
CA ALA A 187 -12.65 8.18 13.24
C ALA A 187 -13.78 7.42 12.52
N LEU A 188 -13.64 6.11 12.33
CA LEU A 188 -14.65 5.26 11.67
C LEU A 188 -15.58 4.53 12.66
N CYS A 189 -15.45 4.80 13.96
CA CYS A 189 -16.22 4.13 15.02
C CYS A 189 -16.10 2.60 15.01
N TRP A 190 -14.94 2.08 14.60
CA TRP A 190 -14.68 0.64 14.55
C TRP A 190 -14.41 0.04 15.93
N GLN A 191 -14.65 -1.26 16.05
CA GLN A 191 -14.20 -2.05 17.19
C GLN A 191 -12.74 -2.49 16.98
N MET A 192 -12.08 -2.93 18.06
CA MET A 192 -10.68 -3.38 17.99
C MET A 192 -10.53 -4.57 17.04
N GLU A 193 -11.49 -5.48 17.07
CA GLU A 193 -11.57 -6.71 16.26
C GLU A 193 -11.63 -6.42 14.75
N ASP A 194 -12.18 -5.28 14.36
CA ASP A 194 -12.36 -4.89 12.96
C ASP A 194 -11.03 -4.53 12.29
N MET A 195 -10.02 -4.10 13.07
CA MET A 195 -8.74 -3.62 12.57
C MET A 195 -7.54 -4.53 12.90
N LEU A 196 -7.76 -5.68 13.55
CA LEU A 196 -6.67 -6.65 13.78
C LEU A 196 -6.04 -7.04 12.45
N PHE A 197 -4.72 -7.22 12.41
CA PHE A 197 -4.02 -7.39 11.14
C PHE A 197 -2.81 -8.30 11.24
N PHE A 198 -2.43 -8.85 10.09
CA PHE A 198 -1.12 -9.44 9.86
C PHE A 198 -0.42 -8.64 8.76
N ASN A 199 0.91 -8.55 8.86
CA ASN A 199 1.69 -7.75 7.93
C ASN A 199 1.69 -8.37 6.52
N MET A 200 1.03 -7.70 5.59
CA MET A 200 0.96 -8.14 4.19
C MET A 200 2.15 -7.64 3.38
N ASN A 201 2.61 -8.45 2.44
CA ASN A 201 3.71 -8.14 1.52
C ASN A 201 5.02 -7.74 2.22
N THR A 202 5.31 -8.36 3.36
CA THR A 202 6.57 -8.18 4.07
C THR A 202 7.72 -8.77 3.26
N ARG A 203 8.83 -8.03 3.10
CA ARG A 203 10.03 -8.54 2.42
C ARG A 203 10.93 -9.31 3.38
N ARG A 204 11.65 -10.32 2.86
CA ARG A 204 12.74 -11.00 3.56
C ARG A 204 13.75 -9.96 4.05
N PRO A 205 14.21 -9.99 5.33
CA PRO A 205 15.16 -9.00 5.84
C PRO A 205 16.43 -8.83 4.99
N LYS A 206 16.96 -9.93 4.44
CA LYS A 206 18.14 -9.93 3.56
C LYS A 206 17.92 -9.22 2.20
N SER A 207 16.68 -9.05 1.77
CA SER A 207 16.32 -8.37 0.51
C SER A 207 16.04 -6.87 0.67
N VAL A 208 16.08 -6.37 1.91
CA VAL A 208 15.88 -4.95 2.22
C VAL A 208 17.25 -4.30 2.33
N SER A 209 17.54 -3.36 1.44
CA SER A 209 18.80 -2.62 1.48
C SER A 209 18.82 -1.72 2.71
N GLN A 210 19.81 -1.90 3.58
CA GLN A 210 20.02 -1.00 4.72
C GLN A 210 20.64 0.29 4.22
N LEU A 211 19.79 1.26 3.88
CA LEU A 211 20.25 2.59 3.49
C LEU A 211 21.04 3.23 4.64
N THR A 212 22.28 3.62 4.35
CA THR A 212 23.08 4.47 5.25
C THR A 212 22.37 5.81 5.47
N PRO A 213 22.68 6.55 6.55
CA PRO A 213 22.12 7.89 6.76
C PRO A 213 22.33 8.82 5.57
N GLU A 214 23.49 8.73 4.90
CA GLU A 214 23.80 9.49 3.69
C GLU A 214 22.88 9.12 2.52
N LEU A 215 22.72 7.82 2.23
CA LEU A 215 21.83 7.37 1.15
C LEU A 215 20.37 7.72 1.43
N LYS A 216 19.93 7.68 2.69
CA LYS A 216 18.59 8.16 3.07
C LYS A 216 18.43 9.65 2.77
N ALA A 217 19.43 10.47 3.06
CA ALA A 217 19.40 11.90 2.75
C ALA A 217 19.31 12.12 1.23
N LYS A 218 20.16 11.45 0.43
CA LYS A 218 20.10 11.51 -1.04
C LYS A 218 18.76 11.06 -1.59
N ALA A 219 18.17 10.00 -1.04
CA ALA A 219 16.87 9.51 -1.47
C ALA A 219 15.71 10.47 -1.14
N ARG A 220 15.75 11.13 0.03
CA ARG A 220 14.77 12.16 0.40
C ARG A 220 14.93 13.42 -0.44
N ASP A 221 16.16 13.83 -0.73
CA ASP A 221 16.46 14.96 -1.61
C ASP A 221 15.96 14.68 -3.04
N TRP A 222 16.29 13.50 -3.57
CA TRP A 222 15.76 13.04 -4.84
C TRP A 222 14.23 12.99 -4.86
N ASN A 223 13.57 12.63 -3.75
CA ASN A 223 12.12 12.61 -3.65
C ASN A 223 11.60 13.81 -2.82
N GLY A 224 12.11 15.01 -3.11
CA GLY A 224 11.87 16.20 -2.30
C GLY A 224 10.40 16.60 -2.14
N VAL A 225 9.57 16.37 -3.16
CA VAL A 225 8.12 16.64 -3.09
C VAL A 225 7.45 15.69 -2.09
N ASP A 226 7.72 14.39 -2.21
CA ASP A 226 7.22 13.41 -1.24
C ASP A 226 7.80 13.65 0.16
N TRP A 227 9.02 14.17 0.27
CA TRP A 227 9.61 14.50 1.57
C TRP A 227 8.90 15.67 2.24
N LYS A 228 8.56 16.70 1.47
CA LYS A 228 7.76 17.84 1.93
C LYS A 228 6.35 17.39 2.35
N LEU A 229 5.71 16.56 1.53
CA LEU A 229 4.42 15.91 1.80
C LEU A 229 4.45 15.10 3.10
N TYR A 230 5.43 14.19 3.23
CA TYR A 230 5.59 13.33 4.40
C TYR A 230 5.76 14.12 5.69
N ARG A 231 6.65 15.13 5.70
CA ARG A 231 6.89 15.95 6.89
C ARG A 231 5.62 16.67 7.34
N TYR A 232 4.86 17.24 6.40
CA TYR A 232 3.60 17.91 6.68
C TYR A 232 2.63 16.94 7.36
N PHE A 233 2.35 15.79 6.74
CA PHE A 233 1.34 14.87 7.25
C PHE A 233 1.79 14.10 8.50
N ASN A 234 3.09 13.86 8.68
CA ASN A 234 3.62 13.34 9.94
C ASN A 234 3.35 14.30 11.10
N ALA A 235 3.56 15.61 10.90
CA ALA A 235 3.20 16.61 11.91
C ALA A 235 1.68 16.62 12.20
N THR A 236 0.85 16.51 11.15
CA THR A 236 -0.61 16.44 11.35
C THR A 236 -1.06 15.18 12.09
N LEU A 237 -0.40 14.03 11.86
CA LEU A 237 -0.69 12.79 12.57
C LEU A 237 -0.42 12.99 14.07
N TRP A 238 0.76 13.51 14.42
CA TRP A 238 1.13 13.71 15.82
C TRP A 238 0.24 14.75 16.52
N ALA A 239 -0.20 15.79 15.82
CA ALA A 239 -1.22 16.70 16.34
C ALA A 239 -2.55 15.97 16.65
N LYS A 240 -2.97 15.02 15.81
CA LYS A 240 -4.16 14.19 16.07
C LYS A 240 -3.93 13.20 17.23
N VAL A 241 -2.73 12.63 17.37
CA VAL A 241 -2.36 11.80 18.52
C VAL A 241 -2.42 12.60 19.82
N ASP A 242 -1.94 13.85 19.80
CA ASP A 242 -1.98 14.74 20.94
C ASP A 242 -3.42 15.09 21.33
N ALA A 243 -4.28 15.39 20.36
CA ALA A 243 -5.71 15.62 20.56
C ALA A 243 -6.45 14.37 21.08
N TYR A 244 -6.08 13.17 20.61
CA TYR A 244 -6.61 11.90 21.11
C TYR A 244 -6.16 11.60 22.56
N GLY A 245 -5.00 12.12 22.94
CA GLY A 245 -4.36 11.95 24.24
C GLY A 245 -3.31 10.84 24.22
N ARG A 246 -2.03 11.19 24.44
CA ARG A 246 -0.89 10.26 24.40
C ARG A 246 -1.05 9.04 25.32
N LYS A 247 -1.51 9.25 26.56
CA LYS A 247 -1.71 8.15 27.52
C LYS A 247 -2.78 7.16 27.05
N ARG A 248 -3.88 7.67 26.45
CA ARG A 248 -4.93 6.84 25.86
C ARG A 248 -4.39 6.11 24.63
N MET A 249 -3.66 6.80 23.76
CA MET A 249 -3.02 6.21 22.58
C MET A 249 -2.12 5.02 22.95
N GLU A 250 -1.20 5.20 23.89
CA GLU A 250 -0.31 4.12 24.34
C GLU A 250 -1.07 2.91 24.90
N GLN A 251 -2.17 3.13 25.62
CA GLN A 251 -3.01 2.05 26.13
C GLN A 251 -3.69 1.27 24.99
N GLU A 252 -4.27 1.99 24.02
CA GLU A 252 -4.95 1.36 22.89
C GLU A 252 -3.96 0.63 21.97
N VAL A 253 -2.77 1.19 21.73
CA VAL A 253 -1.70 0.52 20.98
C VAL A 253 -1.25 -0.76 21.70
N ARG A 254 -1.08 -0.75 23.02
CA ARG A 254 -0.75 -1.96 23.78
C ARG A 254 -1.83 -3.03 23.65
N LYS A 255 -3.11 -2.65 23.71
CA LYS A 255 -4.24 -3.58 23.49
C LYS A 255 -4.23 -4.13 22.07
N LEU A 256 -4.02 -3.29 21.05
CA LEU A 256 -3.94 -3.73 19.66
C LEU A 256 -2.81 -4.76 19.45
N ARG A 257 -1.62 -4.50 19.98
CA ARG A 257 -0.48 -5.44 19.95
C ARG A 257 -0.82 -6.77 20.60
N GLN A 258 -1.44 -6.74 21.78
CA GLN A 258 -1.87 -7.94 22.47
C GLN A 258 -2.86 -8.75 21.63
N ARG A 259 -3.92 -8.11 21.13
CA ARG A 259 -4.97 -8.77 20.33
C ARG A 259 -4.44 -9.32 19.00
N ASN A 260 -3.52 -8.61 18.36
CA ASN A 260 -2.81 -9.12 17.18
C ASN A 260 -1.95 -10.34 17.51
N SER A 261 -1.24 -10.34 18.63
CA SER A 261 -0.44 -11.50 19.08
C SER A 261 -1.33 -12.71 19.39
N GLU A 262 -2.47 -12.49 20.04
CA GLU A 262 -3.45 -13.54 20.31
C GLU A 262 -3.96 -14.14 18.99
N MET A 263 -4.39 -13.29 18.05
CA MET A 263 -4.88 -13.73 16.73
C MET A 263 -3.78 -14.43 15.92
N ALA A 264 -2.54 -13.95 15.96
CA ALA A 264 -1.40 -14.60 15.32
C ALA A 264 -1.16 -16.01 15.90
N SER A 265 -1.27 -16.14 17.23
CA SER A 265 -1.11 -17.43 17.89
C SER A 265 -2.25 -18.41 17.58
N ILE A 266 -3.44 -17.93 17.20
CA ILE A 266 -4.55 -18.76 16.73
C ILE A 266 -4.33 -19.16 15.26
N CYS A 267 -4.04 -18.20 14.40
CA CYS A 267 -4.09 -18.38 12.94
C CYS A 267 -2.80 -18.89 12.30
N ILE A 268 -1.63 -18.49 12.81
CA ILE A 268 -0.36 -18.65 12.10
C ILE A 268 0.39 -19.88 12.61
N ASN A 269 0.72 -20.79 11.70
CA ASN A 269 1.58 -21.92 11.97
C ASN A 269 3.01 -21.43 12.24
N GLY A 270 3.57 -21.75 13.41
CA GLY A 270 4.88 -21.26 13.83
C GLY A 270 4.93 -19.78 14.23
N GLY A 271 3.80 -19.06 14.19
CA GLY A 271 3.69 -17.67 14.65
C GLY A 271 4.42 -16.62 13.80
N MET A 272 5.00 -17.01 12.66
CA MET A 272 5.81 -16.11 11.82
C MET A 272 5.53 -16.28 10.33
N ALA A 273 5.89 -15.25 9.56
CA ALA A 273 5.87 -15.31 8.11
C ALA A 273 6.99 -16.25 7.60
N VAL A 274 6.75 -16.88 6.47
CA VAL A 274 7.64 -17.86 5.83
C VAL A 274 7.97 -17.45 4.39
N GLU A 275 9.05 -18.00 3.87
CA GLU A 275 9.47 -17.79 2.49
C GLU A 275 8.49 -18.43 1.49
N ASP A 276 8.46 -17.91 0.26
CA ASP A 276 7.53 -18.35 -0.79
C ASP A 276 7.50 -19.87 -1.02
N GLN A 277 8.69 -20.49 -0.98
CA GLN A 277 8.88 -21.93 -1.17
C GLN A 277 8.31 -22.78 -0.03
N ASP A 278 8.22 -22.21 1.18
CA ASP A 278 7.76 -22.89 2.39
C ASP A 278 6.25 -22.74 2.62
N ILE A 279 5.57 -21.98 1.75
CA ILE A 279 4.10 -21.83 1.78
C ILE A 279 3.47 -23.10 1.21
N ARG A 280 2.74 -23.80 2.08
CA ARG A 280 2.12 -25.11 1.81
C ARG A 280 0.88 -24.99 0.93
N ASP A 281 0.06 -23.96 1.15
CA ASP A 281 -1.14 -23.71 0.36
C ASP A 281 -0.83 -22.73 -0.77
N GLN A 282 -0.88 -23.21 -2.00
CA GLN A 282 -0.61 -22.41 -3.20
C GLN A 282 -1.58 -21.21 -3.33
N SER A 283 -2.81 -21.33 -2.83
CA SER A 283 -3.80 -20.25 -2.85
C SER A 283 -3.50 -19.14 -1.82
N MET A 284 -2.49 -19.31 -0.97
CA MET A 284 -2.02 -18.28 -0.03
C MET A 284 -0.65 -17.70 -0.43
N ARG A 285 -0.11 -18.04 -1.60
CA ARG A 285 1.17 -17.50 -2.07
C ARG A 285 1.04 -16.04 -2.52
N PRO A 286 1.83 -15.11 -1.95
CA PRO A 286 1.80 -13.72 -2.37
C PRO A 286 2.39 -13.55 -3.77
N TRP A 287 2.02 -12.46 -4.43
CA TRP A 287 2.62 -12.11 -5.71
C TRP A 287 4.09 -11.72 -5.52
N GLN A 288 4.97 -12.40 -6.24
CA GLN A 288 6.41 -12.12 -6.21
C GLN A 288 6.80 -11.07 -7.28
N PRO A 289 7.84 -10.23 -7.07
CA PRO A 289 8.44 -9.41 -8.12
C PRO A 289 9.05 -10.25 -9.25
N VAL A 290 9.30 -9.64 -10.43
CA VAL A 290 9.90 -10.35 -11.56
C VAL A 290 11.32 -10.83 -11.19
N GLY A 291 11.53 -12.15 -11.26
CA GLY A 291 12.79 -12.84 -10.97
C GLY A 291 13.38 -12.63 -9.57
N GLU A 292 12.53 -12.34 -8.59
CA GLU A 292 12.88 -12.32 -7.18
C GLU A 292 11.75 -12.96 -6.37
N SER A 293 12.07 -13.72 -5.32
CA SER A 293 11.09 -14.36 -4.41
C SER A 293 11.16 -13.77 -3.00
N SER A 294 11.25 -12.44 -2.89
CA SER A 294 11.51 -11.76 -1.62
C SER A 294 10.28 -11.49 -0.75
N ILE A 295 9.07 -11.67 -1.25
CA ILE A 295 7.85 -11.43 -0.47
C ILE A 295 7.52 -12.66 0.38
N LEU A 296 7.38 -12.46 1.68
CA LEU A 296 7.00 -13.48 2.64
C LEU A 296 5.48 -13.66 2.66
N GLY A 297 5.04 -14.87 2.97
CA GLY A 297 3.64 -15.22 3.21
C GLY A 297 3.47 -15.95 4.53
N TYR A 298 2.32 -16.60 4.72
CA TYR A 298 2.01 -17.29 5.98
C TYR A 298 1.46 -18.69 5.71
N ASN A 299 1.78 -19.61 6.62
CA ASN A 299 1.11 -20.90 6.71
C ASN A 299 0.00 -20.81 7.76
N MET A 300 -1.24 -21.10 7.37
CA MET A 300 -2.35 -21.21 8.31
C MET A 300 -2.18 -22.45 9.19
N ARG A 301 -2.50 -22.33 10.49
CA ARG A 301 -2.49 -23.44 11.43
C ARG A 301 -3.56 -24.48 11.05
N SER A 302 -3.28 -25.77 11.24
CA SER A 302 -4.17 -26.87 10.84
C SER A 302 -5.31 -27.14 11.85
N ASN A 303 -5.05 -26.95 13.14
CA ASN A 303 -5.98 -27.20 14.25
C ASN A 303 -6.61 -25.90 14.79
N ILE A 304 -7.25 -25.12 13.90
CA ILE A 304 -7.96 -23.89 14.28
C ILE A 304 -9.40 -24.25 14.69
N GLU A 305 -9.87 -23.70 15.81
CA GLU A 305 -11.26 -23.84 16.22
C GLU A 305 -12.23 -23.34 15.13
N PRO A 306 -13.38 -23.99 14.92
CA PRO A 306 -14.29 -23.67 13.81
C PRO A 306 -14.65 -22.17 13.71
N GLN A 307 -14.84 -21.50 14.84
CA GLN A 307 -15.21 -20.09 14.90
C GLN A 307 -14.14 -19.13 14.36
N TYR A 308 -12.86 -19.52 14.35
CA TYR A 308 -11.76 -18.67 13.86
C TYR A 308 -11.32 -19.01 12.44
N ARG A 309 -11.79 -20.12 11.87
CA ARG A 309 -11.27 -20.66 10.61
C ARG A 309 -11.42 -19.69 9.44
N GLU A 310 -12.59 -19.08 9.30
CA GLU A 310 -12.87 -18.13 8.22
C GLU A 310 -12.07 -16.83 8.38
N ILE A 311 -12.05 -16.26 9.59
CA ILE A 311 -11.34 -15.00 9.83
C ILE A 311 -9.82 -15.18 9.68
N CYS A 312 -9.26 -16.29 10.17
CA CYS A 312 -7.86 -16.63 9.97
C CYS A 312 -7.53 -16.76 8.49
N ARG A 313 -8.39 -17.45 7.71
CA ARG A 313 -8.21 -17.57 6.27
C ARG A 313 -8.16 -16.19 5.62
N LYS A 314 -9.18 -15.35 5.85
CA LYS A 314 -9.27 -14.00 5.28
C LYS A 314 -8.09 -13.10 5.70
N MET A 315 -7.65 -13.18 6.95
CA MET A 315 -6.50 -12.41 7.46
C MET A 315 -5.16 -12.83 6.86
N LEU A 316 -5.05 -14.04 6.30
CA LEU A 316 -3.81 -14.55 5.71
C LEU A 316 -3.83 -14.50 4.17
N THR A 317 -5.02 -14.37 3.56
CA THR A 317 -5.18 -14.31 2.10
C THR A 317 -4.53 -13.04 1.52
N PRO A 318 -3.55 -13.18 0.60
CA PRO A 318 -2.97 -12.03 -0.09
C PRO A 318 -3.98 -11.36 -1.04
N GLU A 319 -3.72 -10.10 -1.37
CA GLU A 319 -4.63 -9.21 -2.09
C GLU A 319 -5.21 -9.80 -3.39
N ILE A 320 -4.39 -10.40 -4.24
CA ILE A 320 -4.85 -10.93 -5.55
C ILE A 320 -5.87 -12.06 -5.35
N GLN A 321 -5.60 -12.96 -4.40
CA GLN A 321 -6.49 -14.07 -4.10
C GLN A 321 -7.76 -13.57 -3.42
N TYR A 322 -7.65 -12.61 -2.51
CA TYR A 322 -8.82 -12.00 -1.87
C TYR A 322 -9.74 -11.33 -2.90
N LEU A 323 -9.18 -10.57 -3.85
CA LEU A 323 -9.97 -9.96 -4.93
C LEU A 323 -10.64 -11.02 -5.81
N THR A 324 -9.99 -12.17 -6.04
CA THR A 324 -10.63 -13.31 -6.73
C THR A 324 -11.84 -13.80 -5.94
N ASP A 325 -11.72 -13.96 -4.62
CA ASP A 325 -12.81 -14.40 -3.73
C ASP A 325 -13.99 -13.41 -3.75
N LEU A 326 -13.71 -12.11 -3.93
CA LEU A 326 -14.72 -11.06 -4.14
C LEU A 326 -15.27 -10.98 -5.57
N GLY A 327 -14.89 -11.91 -6.45
CA GLY A 327 -15.40 -12.00 -7.82
C GLY A 327 -14.75 -11.04 -8.81
N VAL A 328 -13.56 -10.52 -8.54
CA VAL A 328 -12.78 -9.73 -9.51
C VAL A 328 -12.20 -10.66 -10.57
N ASN A 329 -12.47 -10.37 -11.84
CA ASN A 329 -11.79 -11.04 -12.94
C ASN A 329 -10.36 -10.48 -13.06
N LEU A 330 -9.35 -11.32 -12.87
CA LEU A 330 -7.93 -10.94 -12.85
C LEU A 330 -7.15 -11.46 -14.05
N TRP A 331 -7.81 -11.67 -15.20
CA TRP A 331 -7.20 -12.31 -16.37
C TRP A 331 -5.91 -11.63 -16.85
N MET A 332 -5.82 -10.28 -16.85
CA MET A 332 -4.58 -9.58 -17.25
C MET A 332 -3.47 -9.79 -16.22
N THR A 333 -3.79 -9.73 -14.92
CA THR A 333 -2.83 -9.99 -13.85
C THR A 333 -2.31 -11.43 -13.91
N ARG A 334 -3.19 -12.41 -14.16
CA ARG A 334 -2.81 -13.82 -14.32
C ARG A 334 -1.96 -14.06 -15.57
N LEU A 335 -2.31 -13.41 -16.68
CA LEU A 335 -1.52 -13.47 -17.93
C LEU A 335 -0.11 -12.91 -17.70
N TRP A 336 0.01 -11.78 -17.02
CA TRP A 336 1.31 -11.23 -16.61
C TRP A 336 2.08 -12.19 -15.70
N GLY A 337 1.39 -12.89 -14.80
CA GLY A 337 1.99 -13.90 -13.93
C GLY A 337 2.57 -15.07 -14.71
N TRP A 338 1.87 -15.49 -15.76
CA TRP A 338 2.32 -16.53 -16.68
C TRP A 338 3.55 -16.07 -17.50
N PHE A 339 3.49 -14.88 -18.12
CA PHE A 339 4.65 -14.32 -18.84
C PHE A 339 5.88 -14.18 -17.94
N LYS A 340 5.68 -13.71 -16.71
CA LYS A 340 6.74 -13.65 -15.71
C LYS A 340 7.38 -15.02 -15.48
N SER A 341 6.58 -16.08 -15.34
CA SER A 341 7.10 -17.43 -15.07
C SER A 341 8.02 -17.95 -16.18
N ILE A 342 7.75 -17.57 -17.44
CA ILE A 342 8.56 -17.91 -18.61
C ILE A 342 9.90 -17.15 -18.60
N LEU A 343 9.89 -15.88 -18.19
CA LEU A 343 11.09 -15.03 -18.14
C LEU A 343 12.01 -15.30 -16.93
N THR A 344 11.61 -16.22 -16.05
CA THR A 344 12.38 -16.63 -14.87
C THR A 344 13.02 -18.02 -14.99
N VAL A 345 12.75 -18.74 -16.08
CA VAL A 345 13.51 -19.92 -16.54
C VAL A 345 14.62 -19.42 -17.45
#